data_AF-A0A095SFE5-F1
#
_entry.id   AF-A0A095SFE5-F1
#
_cell.length_a   1.000
_cell.length_b   1.000
_cell.length_c   1.000
_cell.angle_alpha   90.00
_cell.angle_beta   90.00
_cell.angle_gamma   90.00
#
_symmetry.space_group_name_H-M   'P 1'
#
loop_
_entity.id
_entity.type
_entity.pdbx_description
1 polymer ?
#
loop_
_entity_poly.entity_id
_entity_poly.type
_entity_poly.pdbx_seq_one_letter_code
_entity_poly.pdbx_strand_id
1 'polypeptide(L)'
;MLLAALDDSPLECDGLTHAVSFVLHQAGIKHRCAMGFVKDADTGNCVAPHVWVELADGWIVDFRLRMWLGDEDRVPHGVFHPASNKTFQFHGEYRDRSSTINHRVLDMMTEGRLSHVKVSREFVEENRNVRV
;
A
#
# COMPACT_ATOMS: atom_id res chain seq x y z
N MET A 1 4.89 -13.58 -5.03
CA MET A 1 4.39 -12.51 -4.14
C MET A 1 3.12 -11.93 -4.76
N LEU A 2 2.07 -11.73 -3.98
CA LEU A 2 0.70 -11.77 -4.50
C LEU A 2 0.02 -10.39 -4.61
N LEU A 3 0.50 -9.38 -3.87
CA LEU A 3 0.14 -7.97 -4.05
C LEU A 3 0.84 -7.30 -5.24
N ALA A 4 2.03 -7.79 -5.63
CA ALA A 4 2.79 -7.26 -6.76
C ALA A 4 2.03 -7.34 -8.10
N ALA A 5 1.03 -8.23 -8.21
CA ALA A 5 0.16 -8.28 -9.39
C ALA A 5 -0.69 -7.02 -9.60
N LEU A 6 -0.85 -6.19 -8.56
CA LEU A 6 -1.55 -4.90 -8.63
C LEU A 6 -0.64 -3.74 -9.06
N ASP A 7 0.68 -3.94 -9.04
CA ASP A 7 1.67 -2.91 -9.39
C ASP A 7 1.51 -2.41 -10.84
N ASP A 8 1.25 -3.35 -11.75
CA ASP A 8 0.99 -3.10 -13.17
C ASP A 8 -0.41 -2.52 -13.46
N SER A 9 -1.23 -2.23 -12.44
CA SER A 9 -2.52 -1.58 -12.67
C SER A 9 -2.33 -0.11 -13.10
N PRO A 10 -3.29 0.52 -13.80
CA PRO A 10 -3.19 1.94 -14.16
C PRO A 10 -3.54 2.89 -12.99
N LEU A 11 -3.81 2.35 -11.80
CA LEU A 11 -4.32 3.13 -10.67
C LEU A 11 -3.22 3.94 -9.99
N GLU A 12 -3.49 5.21 -9.70
CA GLU A 12 -2.63 6.04 -8.84
C GLU A 12 -2.72 5.63 -7.35
N CYS A 13 -2.03 6.35 -6.46
CA CYS A 13 -1.87 6.00 -5.04
C CYS A 13 -3.20 5.75 -4.31
N ASP A 14 -4.23 6.56 -4.57
CA ASP A 14 -5.53 6.45 -3.91
C ASP A 14 -6.29 5.18 -4.31
N GLY A 15 -6.44 4.97 -5.62
CA GLY A 15 -7.11 3.79 -6.17
C GLY A 15 -6.39 2.49 -5.83
N LEU A 16 -5.06 2.49 -5.91
CA LEU A 16 -4.28 1.31 -5.57
C LEU A 16 -4.33 0.99 -4.07
N THR A 17 -4.28 2.00 -3.20
CA THR A 17 -4.44 1.79 -1.75
C THR A 17 -5.80 1.17 -1.45
N HIS A 18 -6.86 1.59 -2.12
CA HIS A 18 -8.17 0.95 -2.00
C HIS A 18 -8.17 -0.51 -2.45
N ALA A 19 -7.54 -0.83 -3.59
CA ALA A 19 -7.43 -2.21 -4.08
C ALA A 19 -6.64 -3.11 -3.10
N VAL A 20 -5.50 -2.63 -2.60
CA VAL A 20 -4.68 -3.35 -1.61
C VAL A 20 -5.45 -3.54 -0.31
N SER A 21 -6.09 -2.49 0.21
CA SER A 21 -6.88 -2.55 1.45
C SER A 21 -8.02 -3.57 1.34
N PHE A 22 -8.71 -3.61 0.20
CA PHE A 22 -9.74 -4.61 -0.06
C PHE A 22 -9.19 -6.04 -0.01
N VAL A 23 -8.07 -6.31 -0.69
CA VAL A 23 -7.43 -7.64 -0.70
C VAL A 23 -7.02 -8.07 0.70
N LEU A 24 -6.40 -7.17 1.47
CA LEU A 24 -5.99 -7.45 2.85
C LEU A 24 -7.19 -7.69 3.76
N HIS A 25 -8.28 -6.95 3.58
CA HIS A 25 -9.53 -7.14 4.32
C HIS A 25 -10.14 -8.52 4.04
N GLN A 26 -10.22 -8.94 2.77
CA GLN A 26 -10.69 -10.28 2.39
C GLN A 26 -9.82 -11.40 2.98
N ALA A 27 -8.51 -11.15 3.10
CA ALA A 27 -7.57 -12.08 3.73
C ALA A 27 -7.63 -12.09 5.27
N GLY A 28 -8.42 -11.19 5.89
CA GLY A 28 -8.50 -11.05 7.35
C GLY A 28 -7.26 -10.41 7.98
N ILE A 29 -6.46 -9.67 7.21
CA ILE A 29 -5.25 -9.00 7.67
C ILE A 29 -5.61 -7.60 8.20
N LYS A 30 -5.21 -7.31 9.44
CA LYS A 30 -5.42 -5.99 10.06
C LYS A 30 -4.46 -4.98 9.43
N HIS A 31 -5.02 -3.86 8.99
CA HIS A 31 -4.28 -2.77 8.38
C HIS A 31 -5.05 -1.45 8.52
N ARG A 32 -4.37 -0.34 8.26
CA ARG A 32 -4.96 1.00 8.17
C ARG A 32 -4.51 1.68 6.88
N CYS A 33 -5.36 2.53 6.32
CA CYS A 33 -4.96 3.41 5.23
C CYS A 33 -4.55 4.76 5.81
N ALA A 34 -3.43 5.28 5.37
CA ALA A 34 -2.94 6.60 5.77
C ALA A 34 -2.98 7.55 4.57
N MET A 35 -3.21 8.83 4.85
CA MET A 35 -3.13 9.92 3.88
C MET A 35 -2.26 11.02 4.47
N GLY A 36 -1.34 11.55 3.67
CA GLY A 36 -0.47 12.65 4.08
C GLY A 36 0.56 12.97 3.01
N PHE A 37 1.84 12.93 3.37
CA PHE A 37 2.95 13.19 2.46
C PHE A 37 4.16 12.31 2.77
N VAL A 38 5.03 12.14 1.77
CA VAL A 38 6.33 11.47 1.90
C VAL A 38 7.44 12.43 1.53
N LYS A 39 8.40 12.61 2.44
CA LYS A 39 9.56 13.47 2.23
C LYS A 39 10.82 12.64 2.01
N ASP A 40 11.55 12.96 0.95
CA ASP A 40 12.93 12.50 0.75
C ASP A 40 13.87 13.46 1.51
N ALA A 41 14.51 12.97 2.57
CA ALA A 41 15.40 13.77 3.41
C ALA A 41 16.71 14.16 2.71
N ASP A 42 17.15 13.39 1.71
CA ASP A 42 18.41 13.64 1.02
C ASP A 42 18.27 14.73 -0.04
N THR A 43 17.15 14.72 -0.78
CA THR A 43 16.89 15.69 -1.86
C THR A 43 16.00 16.85 -1.44
N GLY A 44 15.23 16.70 -0.36
CA GLY A 44 14.19 17.64 0.05
C GLY A 44 12.88 17.51 -0.74
N ASN A 45 12.80 16.59 -1.71
CA ASN A 45 11.59 16.34 -2.49
C ASN A 45 10.44 15.86 -1.59
N CYS A 46 9.21 16.21 -1.98
CA CYS A 46 8.02 15.89 -1.21
C CYS A 46 6.89 15.47 -2.15
N VAL A 47 6.23 14.35 -1.84
CA VAL A 47 5.04 13.88 -2.53
C VAL A 47 3.84 14.15 -1.63
N ALA A 48 2.95 15.05 -2.06
CA ALA A 48 1.74 15.41 -1.34
C ALA A 48 0.60 15.79 -2.31
N PRO A 49 -0.64 15.30 -2.11
CA PRO A 49 -1.02 14.27 -1.15
C PRO A 49 -0.53 12.89 -1.59
N HIS A 50 -0.21 12.02 -0.62
CA HIS A 50 0.13 10.62 -0.86
C HIS A 50 -0.67 9.70 0.05
N VAL A 51 -0.94 8.49 -0.44
CA VAL A 51 -1.78 7.49 0.23
C VAL A 51 -1.08 6.14 0.20
N TRP A 52 -1.07 5.46 1.35
CA TRP A 52 -0.45 4.14 1.52
C TRP A 52 -1.23 3.29 2.52
N VAL A 53 -0.88 2.01 2.61
CA VAL A 53 -1.38 1.09 3.65
C VAL A 53 -0.30 0.85 4.70
N GLU A 54 -0.68 0.84 5.97
CA GLU A 54 0.15 0.45 7.11
C GLU A 54 -0.43 -0.85 7.72
N LEU A 55 0.41 -1.87 7.88
CA LEU A 55 0.09 -3.12 8.55
C LEU A 55 0.22 -2.96 10.07
N ALA A 56 -0.36 -3.89 10.84
CA ALA A 56 -0.44 -3.78 12.30
C ALA A 56 0.93 -3.72 13.02
N ASP A 57 1.98 -4.23 12.40
CA ASP A 57 3.36 -4.26 12.88
C ASP A 57 4.23 -3.13 12.32
N GLY A 58 3.63 -2.14 11.65
CA GLY A 58 4.31 -0.95 11.15
C GLY A 58 4.95 -1.11 9.77
N TRP A 59 4.79 -2.27 9.11
CA TRP A 59 5.15 -2.39 7.69
C TRP A 59 4.23 -1.55 6.81
N ILE A 60 4.79 -1.04 5.71
CA ILE A 60 4.09 -0.21 4.73
C ILE A 60 3.91 -1.02 3.44
N VAL A 61 2.74 -0.88 2.83
CA VAL A 61 2.48 -1.31 1.45
C VAL A 61 2.26 -0.08 0.59
N ASP A 62 3.18 0.15 -0.34
CA ASP A 62 3.15 1.28 -1.27
C ASP A 62 3.90 0.94 -2.57
N PHE A 63 3.16 0.87 -3.68
CA PHE A 63 3.71 0.64 -5.01
C PHE A 63 3.79 1.92 -5.86
N ARG A 64 3.33 3.06 -5.32
CA ARG A 64 3.07 4.28 -6.11
C ARG A 64 3.97 5.43 -5.76
N LEU A 65 4.75 5.33 -4.70
CA LEU A 65 5.78 6.34 -4.39
C LEU A 65 6.75 6.56 -5.56
N ARG A 66 7.17 5.48 -6.24
CA ARG A 66 8.08 5.54 -7.40
C ARG A 66 7.51 6.28 -8.61
N MET A 67 6.18 6.38 -8.75
CA MET A 67 5.57 7.19 -9.83
C MET A 67 5.94 8.67 -9.73
N TRP A 68 6.22 9.16 -8.52
CA TRP A 68 6.49 10.57 -8.26
C TRP A 68 7.98 10.86 -8.02
N LEU A 69 8.69 9.96 -7.33
CA LEU A 69 10.09 10.16 -6.95
C LEU A 69 11.10 9.46 -7.87
N GLY A 70 10.62 8.77 -8.91
CA GLY A 70 11.44 7.98 -9.82
C GLY A 70 11.56 6.51 -9.39
N ASP A 71 12.12 5.69 -10.27
CA ASP A 71 12.19 4.23 -10.14
C ASP A 71 13.49 3.70 -9.53
N GLU A 72 14.34 4.60 -9.02
CA GLU A 72 15.60 4.25 -8.36
C GLU A 72 15.40 3.26 -7.21
N ASP A 73 16.34 2.32 -7.04
CA ASP A 73 16.27 1.27 -6.00
C ASP A 73 16.18 1.82 -4.57
N ARG A 74 16.70 3.03 -4.33
CA ARG A 74 16.60 3.70 -3.03
C ARG A 74 15.17 4.08 -2.66
N VAL A 75 14.29 4.30 -3.64
CA VAL A 75 12.90 4.70 -3.42
C VAL A 75 12.10 3.45 -2.99
N PRO A 76 11.48 3.43 -1.80
CA PRO A 76 10.72 2.28 -1.34
C PRO A 76 9.58 1.90 -2.29
N HIS A 77 9.37 0.59 -2.46
CA HIS A 77 8.32 0.06 -3.32
C HIS A 77 7.89 -1.34 -2.87
N GLY A 78 6.60 -1.62 -3.00
CA GLY A 78 5.98 -2.86 -2.57
C GLY A 78 5.73 -2.90 -1.08
N VAL A 79 6.22 -3.94 -0.41
CA VAL A 79 6.03 -4.14 1.04
C VAL A 79 7.39 -3.96 1.74
N PHE A 80 7.49 -2.96 2.62
CA PHE A 80 8.75 -2.62 3.28
C PHE A 80 8.52 -2.07 4.68
N HIS A 81 9.53 -2.18 5.54
CA HIS A 81 9.49 -1.61 6.87
C HIS A 81 10.15 -0.22 6.86
N PRO A 82 9.51 0.87 7.32
CA PRO A 82 10.06 2.23 7.24
C PRO A 82 11.35 2.42 8.04
N ALA A 83 11.68 1.52 8.97
CA ALA A 83 12.99 1.57 9.65
C ALA A 83 14.16 1.06 8.80
N SER A 84 13.93 0.31 7.72
CA SER A 84 15.00 -0.14 6.82
C SER A 84 15.58 0.99 5.97
N ASN A 85 14.83 2.08 5.81
CA ASN A 85 15.24 3.27 5.07
C ASN A 85 14.73 4.54 5.77
N LYS A 86 15.64 5.27 6.42
CA LYS A 86 15.32 6.52 7.15
C LYS A 86 15.29 7.77 6.25
N THR A 87 15.72 7.65 4.99
CA THR A 87 15.71 8.75 4.02
C THR A 87 14.28 9.17 3.69
N PHE A 88 13.37 8.20 3.49
CA PHE A 88 11.98 8.48 3.14
C PHE A 88 11.10 8.50 4.38
N GLN A 89 10.54 9.68 4.68
CA GLN A 89 9.77 9.93 5.89
C GLN A 89 8.30 10.06 5.55
N PHE A 90 7.50 9.11 6.04
CA PHE A 90 6.06 9.05 5.85
C PHE A 90 5.36 9.81 6.98
N HIS A 91 4.57 10.82 6.63
CA HIS A 91 3.83 11.65 7.57
C HIS A 91 2.37 11.72 7.16
N GLY A 92 1.46 11.22 7.99
CA GLY A 92 0.05 11.24 7.64
C GLY A 92 -0.87 10.90 8.80
N GLU A 93 -2.16 10.96 8.49
CA GLU A 93 -3.24 10.60 9.40
C GLU A 93 -3.91 9.32 8.91
N TYR A 94 -4.30 8.48 9.86
CA TYR A 94 -5.10 7.31 9.55
C TYR A 94 -6.50 7.73 9.14
N ARG A 95 -6.94 7.24 7.99
CA ARG A 95 -8.30 7.40 7.51
C ARG A 95 -8.98 6.05 7.57
N ASP A 96 -10.16 6.01 8.17
CA ASP A 96 -11.03 4.87 7.97
C ASP A 96 -11.49 4.89 6.52
N ARG A 97 -10.89 3.99 5.73
CA ARG A 97 -11.23 3.79 4.33
C ARG A 97 -12.06 2.52 4.15
N SER A 98 -12.80 2.05 5.17
CA SER A 98 -13.74 0.95 5.01
C SER A 98 -14.63 1.24 3.79
N SER A 99 -14.31 0.62 2.67
CA SER A 99 -14.81 1.11 1.39
C SER A 99 -16.23 0.59 1.20
N THR A 100 -17.18 1.51 1.04
CA THR A 100 -18.51 1.26 0.48
C THR A 100 -18.45 0.92 -1.02
N ILE A 101 -17.25 0.93 -1.63
CA ILE A 101 -17.02 0.62 -3.04
C ILE A 101 -17.21 -0.88 -3.26
N ASN A 102 -18.17 -1.22 -4.12
CA ASN A 102 -18.46 -2.60 -4.48
C ASN A 102 -17.26 -3.26 -5.19
N HIS A 103 -16.96 -4.51 -4.84
CA HIS A 103 -15.92 -5.35 -5.45
C HIS A 103 -15.87 -5.28 -6.99
N ARG A 104 -17.03 -5.27 -7.68
CA ARG A 104 -17.06 -5.21 -9.15
C ARG A 104 -16.52 -3.90 -9.71
N VAL A 105 -16.77 -2.79 -9.01
CA VAL A 105 -16.24 -1.48 -9.42
C VAL A 105 -14.74 -1.45 -9.20
N LEU A 106 -14.27 -1.98 -8.07
CA LEU A 106 -12.84 -2.03 -7.77
C LEU A 106 -12.07 -2.94 -8.71
N ASP A 107 -12.63 -4.11 -9.07
CA ASP A 107 -12.04 -5.02 -10.05
C ASP A 107 -11.93 -4.36 -11.43
N MET A 108 -12.99 -3.65 -11.88
CA MET A 108 -12.96 -2.85 -13.11
C MET A 108 -11.88 -1.76 -13.08
N MET A 109 -11.72 -1.06 -11.95
CA MET A 109 -10.67 -0.05 -11.75
C MET A 109 -9.26 -0.67 -11.85
N THR A 110 -9.10 -1.93 -11.43
CA THR A 110 -7.84 -2.68 -11.54
C THR A 110 -7.68 -3.45 -12.86
N GLU A 111 -8.52 -3.19 -13.87
CA GLU A 111 -8.55 -3.94 -15.14
C GLU A 111 -8.74 -5.46 -14.97
N GLY A 112 -9.53 -5.88 -13.98
CA GLY A 112 -9.83 -7.28 -13.68
C GLY A 112 -8.77 -8.01 -12.85
N ARG A 113 -7.68 -7.33 -12.46
CA ARG A 113 -6.56 -7.97 -11.73
C ARG A 113 -6.94 -8.34 -10.30
N LEU A 114 -7.83 -7.57 -9.66
CA LEU A 114 -8.26 -7.82 -8.28
C LEU A 114 -8.83 -9.22 -8.10
N SER A 115 -9.64 -9.70 -9.06
CA SER A 115 -10.25 -11.04 -9.02
C SER A 115 -9.25 -12.21 -9.07
N HIS A 116 -8.02 -11.95 -9.52
CA HIS A 116 -6.95 -12.93 -9.64
C HIS A 116 -5.87 -12.79 -8.56
N VAL A 117 -5.93 -11.71 -7.77
CA VAL A 117 -5.05 -11.50 -6.62
C VAL A 117 -5.52 -12.36 -5.46
N LYS A 118 -4.67 -13.29 -5.05
CA LYS A 118 -4.77 -14.00 -3.76
C LYS A 118 -3.79 -13.36 -2.78
N VAL A 119 -3.76 -13.76 -1.52
CA VAL A 119 -2.64 -13.47 -0.63
C VAL A 119 -1.99 -14.81 -0.30
N SER A 120 -0.65 -14.90 -0.30
CA SER A 120 0.01 -16.16 0.01
C SER A 120 -0.30 -16.55 1.45
N ARG A 121 -0.45 -17.85 1.72
CA ARG A 121 -0.72 -18.34 3.08
C ARG A 121 0.34 -17.89 4.08
N GLU A 122 1.61 -17.93 3.67
CA GLU A 122 2.75 -17.44 4.45
C GLU A 122 2.59 -15.98 4.87
N PHE A 123 2.30 -15.08 3.92
CA PHE A 123 2.08 -13.67 4.22
C PHE A 123 0.85 -13.47 5.14
N VAL A 124 -0.22 -14.24 4.91
CA VAL A 124 -1.39 -14.20 5.80
C VAL A 124 -1.00 -14.65 7.21
N GLU A 125 -0.25 -15.73 7.37
CA GLU A 125 0.14 -16.28 8.68
C GLU A 125 1.06 -15.32 9.45
N GLU A 126 2.03 -14.72 8.79
CA GLU A 126 2.93 -13.70 9.35
C GLU A 126 2.16 -12.46 9.83
N ASN A 127 1.10 -12.08 9.13
CA ASN A 127 0.37 -10.82 9.34
C ASN A 127 -1.03 -11.01 9.95
N ARG A 128 -1.45 -12.25 10.25
CA ARG A 128 -2.85 -12.58 10.63
C ARG A 128 -3.25 -11.93 11.94
N ASN A 129 -2.31 -11.86 12.87
CA ASN A 129 -2.53 -11.44 14.25
C ASN A 129 -1.19 -11.10 14.91
N VAL A 130 -0.50 -10.05 14.45
CA VAL A 130 0.57 -9.49 15.29
C VAL A 130 -0.10 -9.02 16.58
N ARG A 131 0.10 -9.82 17.62
CA ARG A 131 -0.43 -9.59 18.96
C ARG A 131 0.20 -8.31 19.49
N VAL A 132 -0.69 -7.46 20.02
CA VAL A 132 -0.40 -6.26 20.80
C VAL A 132 0.66 -6.54 21.86
#